data_AF-A0A229NVJ6-F1
#
_entry.id   AF-A0A229NVJ6-F1
#
_cell.length_a   1.000
_cell.length_b   1.000
_cell.length_c   1.000
_cell.angle_alpha   90.00
_cell.angle_beta   90.00
_cell.angle_gamma   90.00
#
_symmetry.space_group_name_H-M   'P 1'
#
loop_
_entity.id
_entity.type
_entity.pdbx_description
1 polymer ?
#
loop_
_entity_poly.entity_id
_entity_poly.type
_entity_poly.pdbx_seq_one_letter_code
_entity_poly.pdbx_strand_id
1 'polypeptide(L)'
;MLIKPSASIRQHYNEIADLCKASGEPVYLTKNGEGDLVVMDIEAFSRREKMLRLREELLAVQEDRLAGHAGVTPDELDNKLDRIINEVQHGKNASL
;
A
#
# COMPACT_ATOMS: atom_id res chain seq x y z
N MET A 1 0.78 -4.51 22.98
CA MET A 1 -0.48 -3.81 22.64
C MET A 1 -0.79 -2.81 23.75
N LEU A 2 -0.80 -1.51 23.45
CA LEU A 2 -1.13 -0.49 24.46
C LEU A 2 -2.61 -0.18 24.43
N ILE A 3 -3.27 -0.28 25.59
CA ILE A 3 -4.72 -0.04 25.74
C ILE A 3 -4.95 1.07 26.76
N LYS A 4 -5.80 2.04 26.43
CA LYS A 4 -6.18 3.15 27.32
C LYS A 4 -7.70 3.36 27.29
N PRO A 5 -8.34 3.74 28.40
CA PRO A 5 -9.74 4.16 28.37
C PRO A 5 -9.90 5.41 27.51
N SER A 6 -10.96 5.49 26.70
CA SER A 6 -11.25 6.67 25.86
C SER A 6 -11.38 7.95 26.70
N ALA A 7 -11.88 7.84 27.93
CA ALA A 7 -11.95 8.96 28.88
C ALA A 7 -10.57 9.57 29.22
N SER A 8 -9.48 8.80 29.14
CA SER A 8 -8.12 9.29 29.46
C SER A 8 -7.56 10.23 28.40
N ILE A 9 -8.05 10.18 27.15
CA ILE A 9 -7.48 10.95 26.05
C ILE A 9 -7.62 12.46 26.25
N ARG A 10 -8.72 12.90 26.88
CA ARG A 10 -8.97 14.32 27.14
C ARG A 10 -7.94 14.92 28.09
N GLN A 11 -7.47 14.13 29.06
CA GLN A 11 -6.52 14.57 30.08
C GLN A 11 -5.06 14.35 29.66
N HIS A 12 -4.78 13.29 28.89
CA HIS A 12 -3.42 12.85 28.56
C HIS A 12 -3.15 12.85 27.04
N TYR A 13 -3.77 13.78 26.30
CA TYR A 13 -3.67 13.82 24.84
C TYR A 13 -2.21 13.89 24.36
N ASN A 14 -1.42 14.83 24.89
CA ASN A 14 -0.03 15.02 24.45
C ASN A 14 0.83 13.77 24.72
N GLU A 15 0.69 13.16 25.90
CA GLU A 15 1.42 11.93 26.24
C GLU A 15 1.07 10.78 25.27
N ILE A 16 -0.21 10.63 24.94
CA ILE A 16 -0.67 9.61 23.99
C ILE A 16 -0.15 9.92 22.59
N ALA A 17 -0.19 11.18 22.16
CA ALA A 17 0.32 11.60 20.85
C ALA A 17 1.83 11.38 20.73
N ASP A 18 2.60 11.71 21.76
CA ASP A 18 4.04 11.51 21.81
C ASP A 18 4.38 10.02 21.80
N LEU A 19 3.61 9.19 22.51
CA LEU A 19 3.78 7.75 22.47
C LEU A 19 3.50 7.17 21.08
N CYS A 20 2.43 7.61 20.41
CA CYS A 20 2.13 7.21 19.03
C CYS A 20 3.28 7.58 18.08
N LYS A 21 3.85 8.78 18.21
CA LYS A 21 4.98 9.25 17.38
C LYS A 21 6.27 8.49 17.66
N ALA A 22 6.63 8.32 18.94
CA ALA A 22 7.88 7.71 19.34
C ALA A 22 7.92 6.21 19.06
N SER A 23 6.80 5.52 19.28
CA SER A 23 6.72 4.07 19.03
C SER A 23 6.41 3.73 17.57
N GLY A 24 5.63 4.58 16.88
CA GLY A 24 5.02 4.23 15.59
C GLY A 24 3.94 3.15 15.68
N GLU A 25 3.57 2.72 16.89
CA GLU A 25 2.63 1.63 17.16
C GLU A 25 1.23 2.18 17.51
N PRO A 26 0.16 1.41 17.23
CA PRO A 26 -1.20 1.78 17.60
C PRO A 26 -1.46 1.76 19.11
N VAL A 27 -2.22 2.76 19.56
CA VAL A 27 -2.84 2.80 20.89
C VAL A 27 -4.33 2.49 20.74
N TYR A 28 -4.78 1.47 21.48
CA TYR A 28 -6.17 1.02 21.46
C TYR A 28 -6.95 1.74 22.55
N LEU A 29 -8.09 2.31 22.18
CA LEU A 29 -9.00 2.97 23.09
C LEU A 29 -10.16 2.05 23.40
N THR A 30 -10.49 1.95 24.69
CA THR A 30 -11.67 1.21 25.16
C THR A 30 -12.74 2.14 25.68
N LYS A 31 -13.99 1.74 25.49
CA LYS A 31 -15.17 2.37 26.09
C LYS A 31 -15.90 1.30 26.90
N ASN A 32 -16.05 1.53 28.20
CA ASN A 32 -16.66 0.55 29.12
C ASN A 32 -15.97 -0.84 29.12
N GLY A 33 -14.66 -0.89 28.86
CA GLY A 33 -13.91 -2.15 28.79
C GLY A 33 -13.92 -2.83 27.43
N GLU A 34 -14.75 -2.37 26.49
CA GLU A 34 -14.81 -2.89 25.12
C GLU A 34 -13.91 -2.05 24.19
N GLY A 35 -13.27 -2.71 23.22
CA GLY A 35 -12.48 -2.01 22.20
C GLY A 35 -13.38 -1.14 21.32
N ASP A 36 -12.99 0.13 21.13
CA ASP A 36 -13.80 1.14 20.45
C ASP A 36 -13.03 1.76 19.27
N LEU A 37 -11.83 2.29 19.53
CA LEU A 37 -11.04 3.05 18.54
C LEU A 37 -9.56 2.70 18.61
N VAL A 38 -8.82 3.02 17.54
CA VAL A 38 -7.36 2.94 17.49
C VAL A 38 -6.82 4.30 17.08
N VAL A 39 -5.77 4.75 17.76
CA VAL A 39 -5.05 6.00 17.47
C VAL A 39 -3.62 5.65 17.07
N MET A 40 -3.13 6.28 16.00
CA MET A 40 -1.76 6.16 15.51
C MET A 40 -1.24 7.52 15.08
N ASP A 41 0.08 7.66 15.02
CA ASP A 41 0.70 8.78 14.33
C ASP A 41 0.41 8.72 12.82
N ILE A 42 0.25 9.89 12.20
CA ILE A 42 -0.14 10.02 10.80
C ILE A 42 0.93 9.47 9.85
N GLU A 43 2.21 9.73 10.12
CA GLU A 43 3.30 9.24 9.27
C GLU A 43 3.47 7.74 9.43
N ALA A 44 3.37 7.23 10.67
CA ALA A 44 3.40 5.79 10.94
C ALA A 44 2.24 5.06 10.22
N PHE A 45 1.02 5.61 10.28
CA PHE A 45 -0.14 5.08 9.57
C PHE A 45 0.08 5.10 8.05
N SER A 46 0.50 6.23 7.48
CA SER A 46 0.75 6.35 6.04
C SER A 46 1.82 5.37 5.55
N ARG A 47 2.89 5.20 6.32
CA ARG A 47 3.95 4.22 6.03
C ARG A 47 3.39 2.79 6.06
N ARG A 48 2.57 2.45 7.05
CA ARG A 48 1.92 1.14 7.16
C ARG A 48 1.05 0.85 5.93
N GLU A 49 0.21 1.79 5.52
CA GLU A 49 -0.66 1.64 4.34
C GLU A 49 0.16 1.40 3.05
N LYS A 50 1.22 2.19 2.85
CA LYS A 50 2.12 2.02 1.70
C LYS A 50 2.80 0.65 1.70
N MET A 51 3.24 0.18 2.86
CA MET A 51 3.89 -1.13 2.99
C MET A 51 2.91 -2.29 2.75
N LEU A 52 1.66 -2.16 3.19
CA LEU A 52 0.62 -3.15 2.92
C LEU A 52 0.30 -3.22 1.43
N ARG A 53 0.13 -2.07 0.78
CA ARG A 53 -0.09 -2.01 -0.67
C ARG A 53 1.07 -2.62 -1.46
N LEU A 54 2.31 -2.27 -1.12
CA LEU A 54 3.49 -2.86 -1.76
C LEU A 54 3.52 -4.39 -1.59
N ARG A 55 3.14 -4.89 -0.41
CA ARG A 55 3.06 -6.33 -0.16
C ARG A 55 2.02 -7.01 -1.05
N GLU A 56 0.84 -6.41 -1.21
CA GLU A 56 -0.21 -6.92 -2.10
C GLU A 56 0.27 -6.96 -3.55
N GLU A 57 0.89 -5.89 -4.04
CA GLU A 57 1.45 -5.82 -5.39
C GLU A 57 2.53 -6.89 -5.62
N LEU A 58 3.43 -7.09 -4.65
CA LEU A 58 4.46 -8.13 -4.73
C LEU A 58 3.86 -9.53 -4.70
N LEU A 59 2.83 -9.79 -3.90
CA LEU A 59 2.13 -11.08 -3.88
C LEU A 59 1.48 -11.38 -5.23
N ALA A 60 0.77 -10.41 -5.81
CA ALA A 60 0.16 -10.57 -7.14
C ALA A 60 1.21 -10.91 -8.22
N VAL A 61 2.36 -10.21 -8.22
CA VAL A 61 3.46 -10.50 -9.15
C VAL A 61 4.03 -11.92 -8.95
N GLN A 62 4.10 -12.40 -7.71
CA GLN A 62 4.57 -13.77 -7.44
C GLN A 62 3.55 -14.81 -7.91
N GLU A 63 2.26 -14.58 -7.71
CA GLU A 63 1.19 -15.45 -8.20
C GLU A 63 1.20 -15.55 -9.74
N ASP A 64 1.34 -14.41 -10.44
CA ASP A 64 1.47 -14.38 -11.90
C ASP A 64 2.67 -15.20 -12.39
N ARG A 65 3.83 -15.06 -11.72
CA ARG A 65 5.03 -15.85 -12.05
C ARG A 65 4.81 -17.34 -11.85
N LEU A 66 4.15 -17.74 -10.76
CA LEU A 66 3.81 -19.15 -10.50
C LEU A 66 2.81 -19.71 -11.52
N ALA A 67 1.92 -18.87 -12.04
CA ALA A 67 1.00 -19.21 -13.13
C ALA A 67 1.69 -19.28 -14.51
N GLY A 68 2.98 -18.96 -14.60
CA GLY A 68 3.76 -18.96 -15.84
C GLY A 68 3.70 -17.65 -16.62
N HIS A 69 3.08 -16.61 -16.07
CA HIS A 69 3.11 -15.26 -16.62
C HIS A 69 4.38 -14.55 -16.18
N ALA A 70 5.50 -14.84 -16.87
CA ALA A 70 6.74 -14.12 -16.66
C ALA A 70 6.58 -12.67 -17.15
N GLY A 71 6.92 -11.71 -16.29
CA GLY A 71 7.05 -10.31 -16.69
C GLY A 71 8.17 -10.11 -17.71
N VAL A 72 8.11 -9.01 -18.45
CA VAL A 72 9.14 -8.57 -19.39
C VAL A 72 9.89 -7.37 -18.83
N THR A 73 11.11 -7.16 -19.32
CA THR A 73 11.86 -5.92 -19.03
C THR A 73 11.25 -4.72 -19.77
N PRO A 74 11.52 -3.48 -19.33
CA PRO A 74 11.09 -2.28 -20.05
C PRO A 74 11.56 -2.27 -21.52
N ASP A 75 12.82 -2.64 -21.77
CA ASP A 75 13.36 -2.68 -23.14
C ASP A 75 12.63 -3.70 -24.02
N GLU A 76 12.30 -4.88 -23.49
CA GLU A 76 11.51 -5.88 -24.23
C GLU A 76 10.09 -5.39 -24.51
N LEU A 77 9.48 -4.68 -23.56
CA LEU A 77 8.16 -4.08 -23.72
C LEU A 77 8.18 -3.00 -24.80
N ASP A 78 9.14 -2.08 -24.75
CA ASP A 78 9.29 -0.99 -25.72
C ASP A 78 9.48 -1.54 -27.13
N ASN A 79 10.40 -2.50 -27.31
CA ASN A 79 10.61 -3.19 -28.59
C ASN A 79 9.34 -3.87 -29.10
N LYS A 80 8.53 -4.46 -28.21
CA LYS A 80 7.27 -5.10 -28.59
C LYS A 80 6.22 -4.08 -29.02
N LEU A 81 6.10 -2.97 -28.30
CA LEU A 81 5.18 -1.88 -28.63
C LEU A 81 5.55 -1.22 -29.96
N ASP A 82 6.83 -0.94 -30.18
CA ASP A 82 7.32 -0.37 -31.44
C ASP A 82 7.01 -1.27 -32.63
N ARG A 83 7.17 -2.59 -32.48
CA ARG A 83 6.77 -3.55 -33.53
C ARG A 83 5.28 -3.45 -33.84
N ILE A 84 4.42 -3.47 -32.82
CA ILE A 84 2.96 -3.40 -32.99
C ILE A 84 2.55 -2.08 -33.66
N ILE A 85 3.12 -0.94 -33.25
CA ILE A 85 2.83 0.37 -33.84
C ILE A 85 3.23 0.40 -35.32
N ASN A 86 4.42 -0.11 -35.63
CA ASN A 86 4.92 -0.18 -37.00
C ASN A 86 4.04 -1.10 -37.87
N GLU A 87 3.63 -2.27 -37.38
CA GLU A 87 2.72 -3.18 -38.09
C GLU A 87 1.38 -2.52 -38.43
N VAL A 88 0.79 -1.77 -37.50
CA VAL A 88 -0.46 -1.03 -37.72
C VAL A 88 -0.29 0.10 -38.75
N GLN A 89 0.85 0.80 -38.74
CA GLN A 89 1.14 1.85 -39.72
C GLN A 89 1.35 1.29 -41.13
N HIS A 90 2.06 0.16 -41.26
CA HIS A 90 2.32 -0.47 -42.56
C HIS A 90 1.10 -1.20 -43.12
N GLY A 91 0.23 -1.77 -42.26
CA GLY A 91 -1.04 -2.37 -42.67
C GLY A 91 -2.07 -1.36 -43.24
N LYS A 92 -1.96 -0.07 -42.86
CA LYS A 92 -2.76 1.02 -43.45
C LYS A 92 -2.26 1.45 -44.84
N ASN A 93 -0.96 1.35 -45.11
CA ASN A 93 -0.37 1.74 -46.40
C ASN A 93 -0.51 0.69 -47.50
N ALA A 94 -0.88 -0.55 -47.17
CA ALA A 94 -1.14 -1.62 -48.15
C ALA A 94 -2.61 -1.67 -48.63
N SER A 95 -3.48 -0.80 -48.09
CA SER A 95 -4.93 -0.77 -48.38
C SER A 95 -5.38 0.48 -49.17
N LEU A 96 -4.46 1.19 -49.84
CA LEU A 96 -4.75 2.33 -50.72
C LEU A 96 -4.24 2.07 -52.14
#